data_AF-A0A7S1YEG4-F1
#
_entry.id   AF-A0A7S1YEG4-F1
#
_cell.length_a   1.000
_cell.length_b   1.000
_cell.length_c   1.000
_cell.angle_alpha   90.00
_cell.angle_beta   90.00
_cell.angle_gamma   90.00
#
_symmetry.space_group_name_H-M   'P 1'
#
loop_
_entity.id
_entity.type
_entity.pdbx_description
1 polymer ?
#
loop_
_entity_poly.entity_id
_entity_poly.type
_entity_poly.pdbx_seq_one_letter_code
_entity_poly.pdbx_strand_id
1 'polypeptide(L)'
;AILPPTFPPWPPTYNFSESLITMQCNSSGWSSPERGAEFGIVSYDWSNAKVWWAAEKPMNCEELLLQQAIETKRAARRQGRRIHVFVYRNIVKALPWFSTVREKLNDPAYADFFLKFDPANRPYHVPACAAENQSLCSSYYHDQEQTPQVP
;
A
#
# COMPACT_ATOMS: atom_id res chain seq x y z
N ALA A 1 5.97 -26.30 -41.27
CA ALA A 1 6.72 -27.31 -40.49
C ALA A 1 6.54 -26.99 -39.02
N ILE A 2 6.16 -27.96 -38.19
CA ILE A 2 6.10 -27.80 -36.73
C ILE A 2 7.50 -28.08 -36.21
N LEU A 3 8.12 -27.09 -35.55
CA LEU A 3 9.40 -27.30 -34.90
C LEU A 3 9.19 -28.25 -33.70
N PRO A 4 10.06 -29.25 -33.50
CA PRO A 4 9.98 -30.12 -32.33
C PRO A 4 10.13 -29.26 -31.06
N PRO A 5 9.43 -29.58 -29.96
CA PRO A 5 9.57 -28.86 -28.72
C PRO A 5 11.01 -28.98 -28.22
N THR A 6 11.76 -27.89 -28.25
CA THR A 6 13.10 -27.78 -27.66
C THR A 6 12.96 -27.26 -26.25
N PHE A 7 13.46 -28.02 -25.28
CA PHE A 7 13.65 -27.51 -23.93
C PHE A 7 14.55 -26.27 -23.97
N PRO A 8 14.35 -25.30 -23.07
CA PRO A 8 15.28 -24.18 -22.96
C PRO A 8 16.71 -24.69 -22.71
N PRO A 9 17.72 -24.13 -23.39
CA PRO A 9 19.11 -24.62 -23.30
C PRO A 9 19.81 -24.29 -21.97
N TRP A 10 19.13 -23.58 -21.06
CA TRP A 10 19.67 -23.21 -19.75
C TRP A 10 19.22 -24.19 -18.65
N PRO A 11 20.05 -24.42 -17.61
CA PRO A 11 19.67 -25.24 -16.46
C PRO A 11 18.39 -24.73 -15.80
N PRO A 12 17.49 -25.62 -15.32
CA PRO A 12 16.32 -25.21 -14.57
C PRO A 12 16.75 -24.52 -13.26
N THR A 13 16.22 -23.34 -13.01
CA THR A 13 16.31 -22.69 -11.71
C THR A 13 15.08 -23.12 -10.90
N TYR A 14 15.26 -23.96 -9.88
CA TYR A 14 14.18 -24.39 -8.97
C TYR A 14 13.76 -23.29 -7.98
N ASN A 15 13.92 -22.02 -8.37
CA ASN A 15 13.58 -20.88 -7.54
C ASN A 15 12.25 -20.27 -7.99
N PHE A 16 11.16 -20.78 -7.43
CA PHE A 16 9.81 -20.30 -7.77
C PHE A 16 9.55 -18.85 -7.38
N SER A 17 10.34 -18.25 -6.47
CA SER A 17 10.10 -16.87 -6.00
C SER A 17 10.06 -15.84 -7.14
N GLU A 18 10.80 -16.05 -8.22
CA GLU A 18 10.80 -15.18 -9.40
C GLU A 18 9.47 -15.17 -10.15
N SER A 19 8.66 -16.22 -10.00
CA SER A 19 7.33 -16.33 -10.59
C SER A 19 6.20 -16.00 -9.61
N LEU A 20 6.53 -15.52 -8.41
CA LEU A 20 5.57 -15.23 -7.36
C LEU A 20 5.36 -13.73 -7.15
N ILE A 21 4.15 -13.40 -6.71
CA ILE A 21 3.79 -12.11 -6.13
C ILE A 21 3.74 -12.24 -4.61
N THR A 22 4.27 -11.23 -3.91
CA THR A 22 4.20 -11.14 -2.46
C THR A 22 3.72 -9.76 -2.02
N MET A 23 2.83 -9.73 -1.03
CA MET A 23 2.58 -8.52 -0.24
C MET A 23 3.52 -8.54 0.96
N GLN A 24 4.44 -7.58 1.01
CA GLN A 24 5.40 -7.49 2.10
C GLN A 24 4.74 -6.81 3.29
N CYS A 25 4.67 -7.56 4.38
CA CYS A 25 4.15 -7.09 5.66
C CYS A 25 5.11 -7.56 6.76
N ASN A 26 5.39 -6.68 7.72
CA ASN A 26 6.05 -7.02 8.95
C ASN A 26 5.25 -6.40 10.11
N SER A 27 4.53 -7.23 10.85
CA SER A 27 3.69 -6.82 11.98
C SER A 27 4.43 -6.10 13.11
N SER A 28 5.76 -5.96 13.03
CA SER A 28 6.61 -5.33 14.04
C SER A 28 7.41 -4.12 13.54
N GLY A 29 7.35 -3.76 12.25
CA GLY A 29 8.14 -2.66 11.71
C GLY A 29 8.37 -2.77 10.22
N TRP A 30 9.46 -2.19 9.71
CA TRP A 30 9.76 -2.22 8.28
C TRP A 30 9.95 -3.65 7.79
N SER A 31 9.41 -3.97 6.61
CA SER A 31 9.72 -5.24 5.94
C SER A 31 11.20 -5.28 5.54
N SER A 32 11.78 -6.47 5.41
CA SER A 32 13.14 -6.63 4.90
C SER A 32 13.18 -6.35 3.39
N PRO A 33 13.96 -5.36 2.93
CA PRO A 33 14.17 -5.13 1.50
C PRO A 33 14.84 -6.32 0.80
N GLU A 34 15.76 -6.99 1.49
CA GLU A 34 16.47 -8.18 1.00
C GLU A 34 15.50 -9.34 0.74
N ARG A 35 14.55 -9.58 1.66
CA ARG A 35 13.53 -10.61 1.48
C ARG A 35 12.58 -10.26 0.36
N GLY A 36 12.13 -9.01 0.26
CA GLY A 36 11.29 -8.55 -0.84
C GLY A 36 11.98 -8.71 -2.19
N ALA A 37 13.29 -8.46 -2.26
CA ALA A 37 14.09 -8.60 -3.48
C ALA A 37 14.14 -10.02 -4.05
N GLU A 38 13.68 -11.01 -3.29
CA GLU A 38 13.64 -12.38 -3.74
C GLU A 38 12.51 -12.70 -4.72
N PHE A 39 11.46 -11.87 -4.76
CA PHE A 39 10.24 -12.16 -5.51
C PHE A 39 10.15 -11.40 -6.84
N GLY A 40 9.49 -11.99 -7.83
CA GLY A 40 9.26 -11.34 -9.13
C GLY A 40 8.41 -10.07 -9.03
N ILE A 41 7.37 -10.11 -8.19
CA ILE A 41 6.50 -8.97 -7.89
C ILE A 41 6.38 -8.78 -6.38
N VAL A 42 6.58 -7.53 -5.95
CA VAL A 42 6.45 -7.10 -4.56
C VAL A 42 5.40 -5.99 -4.46
N SER A 43 4.50 -6.10 -3.50
CA SER A 43 3.53 -5.06 -3.16
C SER A 43 3.67 -4.64 -1.71
N TYR A 44 3.66 -3.33 -1.48
CA TYR A 44 3.63 -2.71 -0.17
C TYR A 44 2.24 -2.16 0.14
N ASP A 45 1.75 -2.38 1.36
CA ASP A 45 0.53 -1.75 1.83
C ASP A 45 0.74 -1.04 3.16
N TRP A 46 -0.23 -0.22 3.53
CA TRP A 46 -0.18 0.59 4.74
C TRP A 46 -0.11 -0.25 6.04
N SER A 47 -0.39 -1.57 6.00
CA SER A 47 -0.34 -2.44 7.18
C SER A 47 1.10 -2.74 7.62
N ASN A 48 2.05 -2.60 6.71
CA ASN A 48 3.42 -3.06 6.88
C ASN A 48 4.16 -2.40 8.06
N ALA A 49 3.88 -1.16 8.44
CA ALA A 49 4.45 -0.56 9.65
C ALA A 49 3.43 0.30 10.41
N LYS A 50 2.18 -0.21 10.46
CA LYS A 50 0.99 0.47 11.00
C LYS A 50 1.26 1.22 12.31
N VAL A 51 1.88 0.56 13.30
CA VAL A 51 2.12 1.14 14.64
C VAL A 51 2.98 2.41 14.58
N TRP A 52 4.07 2.35 13.81
CA TRP A 52 5.00 3.47 13.66
C TRP A 52 4.37 4.61 12.86
N TRP A 53 3.68 4.25 11.79
CA TRP A 53 3.05 5.23 10.90
C TRP A 53 1.88 5.94 11.57
N ALA A 54 1.12 5.24 12.42
CA ALA A 54 0.05 5.84 13.22
C ALA A 54 0.56 6.93 14.17
N ALA A 55 1.77 6.75 14.71
CA ALA A 55 2.36 7.63 15.70
C ALA A 55 2.87 8.96 15.10
N GLU A 56 3.21 8.98 13.81
CA GLU A 56 3.77 10.17 13.15
C GLU A 56 2.74 11.31 13.02
N LYS A 57 3.19 12.56 13.21
CA LYS A 57 2.36 13.78 13.17
C LYS A 57 3.09 14.91 12.42
N PRO A 58 2.65 15.33 11.21
CA PRO A 58 1.56 14.75 10.42
C PRO A 58 1.94 13.36 9.90
N MET A 59 0.94 12.51 9.73
CA MET A 59 1.15 11.16 9.21
C MET A 59 1.67 11.20 7.77
N ASN A 60 2.75 10.46 7.50
CA ASN A 60 3.52 10.43 6.25
C ASN A 60 3.66 9.01 5.67
N CYS A 61 2.62 8.17 5.85
CA CYS A 61 2.61 6.78 5.41
C CYS A 61 3.00 6.61 3.93
N GLU A 62 2.59 7.56 3.08
CA GLU A 62 2.85 7.51 1.64
C GLU A 62 4.35 7.56 1.34
N GLU A 63 5.05 8.50 1.97
CA GLU A 63 6.49 8.69 1.81
C GLU A 63 7.27 7.47 2.32
N LEU A 64 6.85 6.91 3.46
CA LEU A 64 7.52 5.73 4.05
C LEU A 64 7.27 4.45 3.25
N LEU A 65 6.08 4.29 2.65
CA LEU A 65 5.79 3.20 1.70
C LEU A 65 6.66 3.32 0.45
N LEU A 66 6.79 4.53 -0.09
CA LEU A 66 7.66 4.80 -1.24
C LEU A 66 9.12 4.49 -0.91
N GLN A 67 9.59 4.87 0.28
CA GLN A 67 10.94 4.56 0.73
C GLN A 67 11.19 3.05 0.78
N GLN A 68 10.28 2.25 1.33
CA GLN A 68 10.40 0.78 1.31
C GLN A 68 10.46 0.22 -0.11
N ALA A 69 9.59 0.72 -1.00
CA ALA A 69 9.60 0.29 -2.39
C ALA A 69 10.95 0.59 -3.09
N ILE A 70 11.54 1.75 -2.80
CA ILE A 70 12.85 2.16 -3.31
C ILE A 70 13.96 1.26 -2.76
N GLU A 71 13.96 0.97 -1.46
CA GLU A 71 14.97 0.13 -0.80
C GLU A 71 14.95 -1.30 -1.34
N THR A 72 13.78 -1.88 -1.54
CA THR A 72 13.63 -3.23 -2.13
C THR A 72 14.11 -3.27 -3.57
N LYS A 73 13.81 -2.24 -4.36
CA LYS A 73 14.33 -2.12 -5.72
C LYS A 73 15.86 -1.96 -5.75
N ARG A 74 16.44 -1.25 -4.78
CA ARG A 74 17.90 -1.15 -4.61
C ARG A 74 18.51 -2.49 -4.19
N ALA A 75 17.87 -3.23 -3.28
CA ALA A 75 18.31 -4.56 -2.87
C ALA A 75 18.33 -5.55 -4.04
N ALA A 76 17.27 -5.60 -4.84
CA ALA A 76 17.23 -6.44 -6.05
C ALA A 76 18.32 -6.09 -7.06
N ARG A 77 18.57 -4.79 -7.27
CA ARG A 77 19.67 -4.33 -8.15
C ARG A 77 21.05 -4.77 -7.66
N ARG A 78 21.32 -4.72 -6.35
CA ARG A 78 22.58 -5.23 -5.76
C ARG A 78 22.78 -6.72 -6.03
N GLN A 79 21.68 -7.47 -6.17
CA GLN A 79 21.70 -8.90 -6.48
C GLN A 79 21.68 -9.21 -7.99
N GLY A 80 21.72 -8.19 -8.87
CA GLY A 80 21.63 -8.38 -10.33
C GLY A 80 20.23 -8.79 -10.82
N ARG A 81 19.19 -8.56 -10.02
CA ARG A 81 17.82 -9.01 -10.30
C ARG A 81 16.95 -7.87 -10.80
N ARG A 82 16.02 -8.21 -11.70
CA ARG A 82 14.97 -7.31 -12.17
C ARG A 82 13.64 -7.76 -11.59
N ILE A 83 13.06 -6.92 -10.75
CA ILE A 83 11.77 -7.17 -10.08
C ILE A 83 10.80 -6.02 -10.34
N HIS A 84 9.53 -6.25 -10.07
CA HIS A 84 8.50 -5.23 -10.07
C HIS A 84 8.07 -4.93 -8.63
N VAL A 85 8.07 -3.65 -8.26
CA VAL A 85 7.70 -3.20 -6.91
C VAL A 85 6.56 -2.19 -7.02
N PHE A 86 5.49 -2.42 -6.26
CA PHE A 86 4.28 -1.62 -6.25
C PHE A 86 3.94 -1.17 -4.82
N VAL A 87 3.20 -0.07 -4.72
CA VAL A 87 2.52 0.35 -3.48
C VAL A 87 1.02 0.22 -3.73
N TYR A 88 0.37 -0.66 -2.99
CA TYR A 88 -1.07 -0.85 -3.03
C TYR A 88 -1.79 0.37 -2.44
N ARG A 89 -2.85 0.81 -3.12
CA ARG A 89 -3.72 1.90 -2.68
C ARG A 89 -5.17 1.51 -2.90
N ASN A 90 -6.00 1.75 -1.89
CA ASN A 90 -7.44 1.69 -2.08
C ASN A 90 -7.91 3.05 -2.63
N ILE A 91 -8.29 3.08 -3.90
CA ILE A 91 -8.71 4.30 -4.60
C ILE A 91 -10.05 4.86 -4.10
N VAL A 92 -10.86 4.04 -3.44
CA VAL A 92 -12.21 4.40 -2.99
C VAL A 92 -12.16 5.12 -1.64
N LYS A 93 -11.14 4.84 -0.82
CA LYS A 93 -11.02 5.40 0.53
C LYS A 93 -10.35 6.79 0.50
N ALA A 94 -11.04 7.79 1.03
CA ALA A 94 -10.55 9.15 1.18
C ALA A 94 -9.59 9.28 2.38
N LEU A 95 -8.39 8.71 2.29
CA LEU A 95 -7.42 8.63 3.40
C LEU A 95 -6.51 9.88 3.48
N PRO A 96 -6.72 10.83 4.41
CA PRO A 96 -6.00 12.12 4.43
C PRO A 96 -4.54 12.04 4.91
N TRP A 97 -4.08 10.87 5.37
CA TRP A 97 -2.68 10.62 5.73
C TRP A 97 -1.80 10.18 4.56
N PHE A 98 -2.37 10.07 3.36
CA PHE A 98 -1.60 10.06 2.12
C PHE A 98 -1.55 11.49 1.60
N SER A 99 -0.35 12.03 1.45
CA SER A 99 -0.12 13.42 1.04
C SER A 99 -0.82 13.73 -0.28
N THR A 100 -0.71 12.84 -1.26
CA THR A 100 -1.36 13.00 -2.57
C THR A 100 -2.88 12.93 -2.51
N VAL A 101 -3.44 12.18 -1.56
CA VAL A 101 -4.90 12.15 -1.34
C VAL A 101 -5.35 13.43 -0.65
N ARG A 102 -4.62 13.88 0.37
CA ARG A 102 -4.90 15.12 1.10
C ARG A 102 -4.92 16.34 0.19
N GLU A 103 -4.02 16.41 -0.78
CA GLU A 103 -4.02 17.46 -1.80
C GLU A 103 -5.31 17.44 -2.64
N LYS A 104 -5.73 16.25 -3.08
CA LYS A 104 -6.92 16.07 -3.92
C LYS A 104 -8.23 16.27 -3.17
N LEU A 105 -8.28 15.99 -1.87
CA LEU A 105 -9.50 16.16 -1.06
C LEU A 105 -9.97 17.61 -0.99
N ASN A 106 -9.05 18.57 -1.09
CA ASN A 106 -9.35 20.00 -1.04
C ASN A 106 -9.47 20.63 -2.43
N ASP A 107 -9.18 19.88 -3.50
CA ASP A 107 -9.24 20.38 -4.88
C ASP A 107 -10.62 20.07 -5.48
N PRO A 108 -11.44 21.09 -5.81
CA PRO A 108 -12.77 20.89 -6.37
C PRO A 108 -12.75 20.12 -7.71
N ALA A 109 -11.64 20.13 -8.45
CA ALA A 109 -11.50 19.36 -9.69
C ALA A 109 -11.51 17.84 -9.45
N TYR A 110 -11.28 17.39 -8.22
CA TYR A 110 -11.25 15.98 -7.83
C TYR A 110 -12.41 15.59 -6.89
N ALA A 111 -13.39 16.48 -6.68
CA ALA A 111 -14.49 16.24 -5.74
C ALA A 111 -15.30 14.96 -6.05
N ASP A 112 -15.40 14.59 -7.33
CA ASP A 112 -16.14 13.41 -7.79
C ASP A 112 -15.32 12.11 -7.78
N PHE A 113 -14.03 12.17 -7.42
CA PHE A 113 -13.19 10.96 -7.31
C PHE A 113 -13.45 10.20 -6.01
N PHE A 114 -14.00 10.87 -5.00
CA PHE A 114 -14.21 10.30 -3.68
C PHE A 114 -15.70 10.04 -3.43
N LEU A 115 -16.01 8.84 -2.93
CA LEU A 115 -17.37 8.52 -2.52
C LEU A 115 -17.75 9.35 -1.30
N LYS A 116 -19.00 9.82 -1.25
CA LYS A 116 -19.58 10.49 -0.09
C LYS A 116 -20.39 9.49 0.72
N PHE A 117 -20.45 9.69 2.03
CA PHE A 117 -21.43 8.95 2.82
C PHE A 117 -22.86 9.33 2.40
N ASP A 118 -23.75 8.34 2.32
CA ASP A 118 -25.15 8.56 2.00
C ASP A 118 -25.91 9.07 3.23
N PRO A 119 -26.33 10.35 3.29
CA PRO A 119 -26.97 10.92 4.47
C PRO A 119 -28.28 10.23 4.87
N ALA A 120 -28.94 9.49 3.97
CA ALA A 120 -30.17 8.77 4.28
C ALA A 120 -29.95 7.51 5.14
N ASN A 121 -28.73 6.95 5.13
CA ASN A 121 -28.41 5.67 5.75
C ASN A 121 -27.60 5.81 7.05
N ARG A 122 -28.01 6.74 7.93
CA ARG A 122 -27.40 6.93 9.26
C ARG A 122 -28.04 6.00 10.31
N PRO A 123 -27.28 5.46 11.29
CA PRO A 123 -25.82 5.59 11.43
C PRO A 123 -25.07 4.75 10.38
N TYR A 124 -23.95 5.29 9.88
CA TYR A 124 -23.10 4.56 8.94
C TYR A 124 -22.41 3.37 9.63
N HIS A 125 -22.12 2.31 8.87
CA HIS A 125 -21.36 1.16 9.37
C HIS A 125 -19.98 1.56 9.93
N VAL A 126 -19.34 2.55 9.31
CA VAL A 126 -18.12 3.19 9.80
C VAL A 126 -18.42 4.64 10.18
N PRO A 127 -18.07 5.11 11.40
CA PRO A 127 -18.38 6.48 11.82
C PRO A 127 -17.74 7.53 10.91
N ALA A 128 -18.48 8.60 10.60
CA ALA A 128 -17.98 9.70 9.80
C ALA A 128 -16.98 10.61 10.53
N CYS A 129 -16.84 10.46 11.85
CA CYS A 129 -15.95 11.23 12.69
C CYS A 129 -14.92 10.32 13.36
N ALA A 130 -13.72 10.85 13.59
CA ALA A 130 -12.63 10.12 14.19
C ALA A 130 -12.98 9.65 15.62
N ALA A 131 -12.63 8.42 15.96
CA ALA A 131 -12.91 7.85 17.28
C ALA A 131 -12.22 8.63 18.41
N GLU A 132 -11.02 9.12 18.15
CA GLU A 132 -10.20 9.91 19.08
C GLU A 132 -10.68 11.36 19.24
N ASN A 133 -11.40 11.91 18.25
CA ASN A 133 -11.90 13.27 18.28
C ASN A 133 -13.15 13.45 17.40
N GLN A 134 -14.32 13.51 18.04
CA GLN A 134 -15.61 13.66 17.36
C GLN A 134 -15.81 14.99 16.65
N SER A 135 -14.93 15.98 16.84
CA SER A 135 -14.95 17.23 16.05
C SER A 135 -14.30 17.08 14.66
N LEU A 136 -13.52 16.02 14.44
CA LEU A 136 -12.85 15.73 13.17
C LEU A 136 -13.71 14.76 12.35
N CYS A 137 -14.57 15.31 11.49
CA CYS A 137 -15.48 14.54 10.64
C CYS A 137 -15.18 14.74 9.15
N SER A 138 -15.54 13.75 8.34
CA SER A 138 -15.47 13.82 6.87
C SER A 138 -16.82 13.45 6.25
N SER A 139 -17.20 14.18 5.19
CA SER A 139 -18.34 13.83 4.34
C SER A 139 -18.01 12.72 3.34
N TYR A 140 -16.72 12.44 3.14
CA TYR A 140 -16.23 11.40 2.25
C TYR A 140 -16.05 10.07 2.97
N TYR A 141 -16.37 8.99 2.25
CA TYR A 141 -16.20 7.63 2.72
C TYR A 141 -14.74 7.35 3.07
N HIS A 142 -14.57 6.93 4.31
CA HIS A 142 -13.35 6.41 4.88
C HIS A 142 -13.73 5.25 5.79
N ASP A 143 -12.75 4.45 6.17
CA ASP A 143 -12.91 3.34 7.11
C ASP A 143 -12.03 3.62 8.31
N GLN A 144 -12.30 3.02 9.47
CA GLN A 144 -11.50 3.08 10.71
C GLN A 144 -11.02 1.69 11.20
N GLU A 145 -11.58 0.59 10.68
CA GLU A 145 -11.24 -0.78 11.09
C GLU A 145 -9.78 -1.13 10.72
N GLN A 146 -9.31 -0.50 9.64
CA GLN A 146 -7.95 -0.56 9.14
C GLN A 146 -7.37 0.84 8.98
N THR A 147 -7.56 1.68 9.99
CA THR A 147 -6.82 2.93 10.10
C THR A 147 -5.78 2.83 11.18
N PRO A 148 -4.77 3.71 11.13
CA PRO A 148 -3.87 3.91 12.24
C PRO A 148 -4.68 4.26 13.50
N GLN A 149 -4.91 3.25 14.35
CA GLN A 149 -5.40 3.45 15.70
C GLN A 149 -4.22 4.00 16.50
N VAL A 150 -4.34 5.25 16.92
CA VAL A 150 -3.47 5.79 17.95
C VAL A 150 -3.98 5.22 19.28
N PRO A 151 -3.12 4.74 20.19
CA PRO A 151 -3.52 4.50 21.58
C PRO A 151 -4.18 5.72 22.21
#